data_AF-A0A6D2HL94-F1
#
_entry.id   AF-A0A6D2HL94-F1
#
_cell.length_a   1.000
_cell.length_b   1.000
_cell.length_c   1.000
_cell.angle_alpha   90.00
_cell.angle_beta   90.00
_cell.angle_gamma   90.00
#
_symmetry.space_group_name_H-M   'P 1'
#
loop_
_entity.id
_entity.type
_entity.pdbx_description
1 polymer ?
#
loop_
_entity_poly.entity_id
_entity_poly.type
_entity_poly.pdbx_seq_one_letter_code
_entity_poly.pdbx_strand_id
1 'polypeptide(L)'
;MSMNNRVLRGNERCPSCRYSPYTSKQVPNFTNEKKKQKEEAARLGAELSLYVAEVMFLLSDDMRSLLRFCYWLLSFVGKQQVNGPVVGRLFVVIEHVFETYIQPKNRVYQDGGKSIQWELVGTFGEDFSHGLGGMLHIVSILRMSGRVSPPGLLYYGQKLKKLEDKLTCARHISEANGFAKEAIQPYIVNLWKSLLEPITRPPLVHPMVRFIELLRPLSNEKNKDSCCSGLASLRI
;
A
#
# COMPACT_ATOMS: atom_id res chain seq x y z
N MET A 1 -39.46 -77.22 14.68
CA MET A 1 -40.13 -76.01 15.20
C MET A 1 -39.18 -74.84 15.01
N SER A 2 -39.55 -73.90 14.14
CA SER A 2 -38.71 -72.79 13.66
C SER A 2 -39.12 -71.49 14.38
N MET A 3 -38.17 -70.82 15.03
CA MET A 3 -38.41 -69.51 15.68
C MET A 3 -37.97 -68.38 14.75
N ASN A 4 -38.95 -67.61 14.29
CA ASN A 4 -38.75 -66.46 13.42
C ASN A 4 -38.30 -65.22 14.21
N ASN A 5 -37.08 -64.74 13.97
CA ASN A 5 -36.66 -63.40 14.35
C ASN A 5 -37.23 -62.38 13.36
N ARG A 6 -38.30 -61.66 13.75
CA ARG A 6 -38.80 -60.49 13.01
C ARG A 6 -38.11 -59.23 13.52
N VAL A 7 -37.27 -58.65 12.68
CA VAL A 7 -36.71 -57.30 12.83
C VAL A 7 -37.84 -56.28 12.68
N LEU A 8 -38.12 -55.51 13.73
CA LEU A 8 -39.01 -54.36 13.68
C LEU A 8 -38.25 -53.17 13.09
N ARG A 9 -38.48 -52.86 11.80
CA ARG A 9 -38.09 -51.57 11.19
C ARG A 9 -39.02 -50.48 11.72
N GLY A 10 -38.50 -49.64 12.62
CA GLY A 10 -39.15 -48.39 13.01
C GLY A 10 -39.17 -47.41 11.84
N ASN A 11 -40.37 -47.14 11.31
CA ASN A 11 -40.64 -46.12 10.31
C ASN A 11 -40.82 -44.77 11.02
N GLU A 12 -39.74 -44.08 11.36
CA GLU A 12 -39.81 -42.69 11.79
C GLU A 12 -39.63 -41.77 10.58
N ARG A 13 -40.76 -41.26 10.08
CA ARG A 13 -40.77 -40.14 9.14
C ARG A 13 -40.17 -38.93 9.86
N CYS A 14 -39.02 -38.43 9.36
CA CYS A 14 -38.44 -37.17 9.83
C CYS A 14 -39.48 -36.05 9.71
N PRO A 15 -39.81 -35.32 10.80
CA PRO A 15 -40.66 -34.15 10.70
C PRO A 15 -39.92 -33.04 9.94
N SER A 16 -40.54 -32.59 8.85
CA SER A 16 -40.32 -31.35 8.12
C SER A 16 -39.44 -30.33 8.84
N CYS A 17 -38.34 -29.92 8.18
CA CYS A 17 -37.51 -28.77 8.52
C CYS A 17 -38.36 -27.64 9.11
N ARG A 18 -38.17 -27.34 10.40
CA ARG A 18 -38.69 -26.11 10.98
C ARG A 18 -37.93 -24.96 10.34
N TYR A 19 -38.62 -24.21 9.50
CA TYR A 19 -38.21 -22.90 9.01
C TYR A 19 -37.88 -22.03 10.23
N SER A 20 -36.60 -21.69 10.41
CA SER A 20 -36.11 -20.88 11.51
C SER A 20 -36.27 -19.40 11.15
N PRO A 21 -37.12 -18.61 11.83
CA PRO A 21 -37.37 -17.23 11.49
C PRO A 21 -36.34 -16.33 12.19
N TYR A 22 -35.06 -16.52 11.85
CA TYR A 22 -34.04 -15.51 12.12
C TYR A 22 -33.62 -14.90 10.79
N THR A 23 -34.50 -14.08 10.24
CA THR A 23 -34.07 -12.93 9.45
C THR A 23 -33.02 -12.18 10.28
N SER A 24 -31.78 -12.26 9.81
CA SER A 24 -30.61 -11.53 10.28
C SER A 24 -30.98 -10.06 10.54
N LYS A 25 -31.36 -9.74 11.78
CA LYS A 25 -31.31 -8.38 12.30
C LYS A 25 -29.82 -8.09 12.46
N GLN A 26 -29.23 -7.39 11.50
CA GLN A 26 -27.88 -6.83 11.65
C GLN A 26 -27.87 -5.97 12.91
N VAL A 27 -27.17 -6.45 13.94
CA VAL A 27 -27.07 -5.76 15.23
C VAL A 27 -26.32 -4.44 15.02
N PRO A 28 -26.86 -3.27 15.39
CA PRO A 28 -26.24 -1.96 15.15
C PRO A 28 -24.79 -1.85 15.64
N ASN A 29 -24.46 -2.54 16.74
CA ASN A 29 -23.12 -2.60 17.33
C ASN A 29 -22.11 -3.27 16.38
N PHE A 30 -22.52 -4.30 15.63
CA PHE A 30 -21.66 -5.03 14.71
C PHE A 30 -21.23 -4.15 13.52
N THR A 31 -22.17 -3.38 12.97
CA THR A 31 -21.93 -2.43 11.89
C THR A 31 -21.06 -1.26 12.34
N ASN A 32 -21.25 -0.76 13.57
CA ASN A 32 -20.45 0.32 14.13
C ASN A 32 -18.99 -0.10 14.39
N GLU A 33 -18.76 -1.28 14.96
CA GLU A 33 -17.40 -1.81 15.16
C GLU A 33 -16.67 -1.99 13.83
N LYS A 34 -17.33 -2.57 12.82
CA LYS A 34 -16.75 -2.77 11.49
C LYS A 34 -16.41 -1.43 10.83
N LYS A 35 -17.26 -0.41 10.99
CA LYS A 35 -16.98 0.94 10.51
C LYS A 35 -15.74 1.54 11.19
N LYS A 36 -15.64 1.42 12.52
CA LYS A 36 -14.45 1.86 13.29
C LYS A 36 -13.18 1.16 12.82
N GLN A 37 -13.21 -0.16 12.59
CA GLN A 37 -12.05 -0.91 12.10
C GLN A 37 -11.61 -0.47 10.71
N LYS A 38 -12.56 -0.16 9.81
CA LYS A 38 -12.26 0.37 8.48
C LYS A 38 -11.66 1.77 8.55
N GLU A 39 -12.20 2.62 9.42
CA GLU A 39 -11.69 3.98 9.62
C GLU A 39 -10.26 3.96 10.18
N GLU A 40 -9.99 3.10 11.16
CA GLU A 40 -8.66 2.90 11.73
C GLU A 40 -7.69 2.31 10.70
N ALA A 41 -8.11 1.31 9.92
CA ALA A 41 -7.28 0.78 8.85
C ALA A 41 -6.98 1.83 7.78
N ALA A 42 -7.95 2.69 7.42
CA ALA A 42 -7.72 3.80 6.50
C ALA A 42 -6.70 4.80 7.07
N ARG A 43 -6.78 5.12 8.37
CA ARG A 43 -5.83 5.98 9.07
C ARG A 43 -4.41 5.41 9.01
N LEU A 44 -4.23 4.14 9.38
CA LEU A 44 -2.92 3.49 9.39
C LEU A 44 -2.34 3.32 7.96
N GLY A 45 -3.19 3.03 6.97
CA GLY A 45 -2.76 3.03 5.57
C GLY A 45 -2.31 4.41 5.07
N ALA A 46 -3.00 5.47 5.50
CA ALA A 46 -2.63 6.84 5.20
C ALA A 46 -1.29 7.23 5.85
N GLU A 47 -1.06 6.84 7.11
CA GLU A 47 0.22 7.02 7.81
C GLU A 47 1.36 6.31 7.05
N LEU A 48 1.20 5.04 6.70
CA LEU A 48 2.18 4.30 5.89
C LEU A 48 2.50 5.02 4.57
N SER A 49 1.48 5.55 3.90
CA SER A 49 1.67 6.24 2.62
C SER A 49 2.33 7.61 2.76
N LEU A 50 2.09 8.31 3.87
CA LEU A 50 2.80 9.54 4.21
C LEU A 50 4.28 9.26 4.48
N TYR A 51 4.62 8.17 5.16
CA TYR A 51 6.01 7.76 5.36
C TYR A 51 6.71 7.41 4.04
N VAL A 52 6.01 6.76 3.11
CA VAL A 52 6.53 6.55 1.75
C VAL A 52 6.76 7.89 1.04
N ALA A 53 5.82 8.83 1.12
CA ALA A 53 5.99 10.17 0.56
C ALA A 53 7.19 10.89 1.18
N GLU A 54 7.34 10.90 2.51
CA GLU A 54 8.46 11.51 3.23
C GLU A 54 9.82 10.96 2.73
N VAL A 55 9.93 9.64 2.53
CA VAL A 55 11.13 9.03 1.96
C VAL A 55 11.35 9.41 0.50
N MET A 56 10.31 9.58 -0.31
CA MET A 56 10.46 10.09 -1.67
C MET A 56 11.08 11.49 -1.70
N PHE A 57 10.71 12.37 -0.76
CA PHE A 57 11.39 13.66 -0.61
C PHE A 57 12.81 13.51 -0.07
N LEU A 58 13.04 12.58 0.84
CA LEU A 58 14.38 12.30 1.37
C LEU A 58 15.37 11.88 0.28
N LEU A 59 14.90 11.11 -0.71
CA LEU A 59 15.68 10.63 -1.86
C LEU A 59 15.56 11.52 -3.10
N SER A 60 14.86 12.66 -3.02
CA SER A 60 14.61 13.51 -4.19
C SER A 60 15.86 14.23 -4.72
N ASP A 61 16.98 14.12 -4.01
CA ASP A 61 18.30 14.55 -4.46
C ASP A 61 18.85 13.69 -5.61
N ASP A 62 18.47 12.40 -5.68
CA ASP A 62 18.83 11.50 -6.77
C ASP A 62 17.63 10.69 -7.26
N MET A 63 17.26 10.95 -8.51
CA MET A 63 16.12 10.33 -9.17
C MET A 63 16.26 8.80 -9.25
N ARG A 64 17.48 8.28 -9.45
CA ARG A 64 17.70 6.82 -9.55
C ARG A 64 17.41 6.13 -8.22
N SER A 65 17.85 6.73 -7.12
CA SER A 65 17.60 6.25 -5.75
C SER A 65 16.13 6.30 -5.41
N LEU A 66 15.43 7.41 -5.71
CA LEU A 66 13.98 7.52 -5.52
C LEU A 66 13.24 6.38 -6.22
N LEU A 67 13.54 6.15 -7.50
CA LEU A 67 12.87 5.09 -8.27
C LEU A 67 13.25 3.69 -7.81
N ARG A 68 14.52 3.49 -7.42
CA ARG A 68 14.97 2.23 -6.84
C ARG A 68 14.22 1.94 -5.54
N PHE A 69 13.96 2.94 -4.72
CA PHE A 69 13.13 2.81 -3.52
C PHE A 69 11.68 2.43 -3.88
N CYS A 70 11.04 3.13 -4.83
CA CYS A 70 9.68 2.78 -5.27
C CYS A 70 9.59 1.35 -5.83
N TYR A 71 10.56 0.92 -6.64
CA TYR A 71 10.64 -0.45 -7.13
C TYR A 71 10.85 -1.46 -5.99
N TRP A 72 11.73 -1.13 -5.04
CA TRP A 72 12.01 -1.96 -3.88
C TRP A 72 10.76 -2.14 -2.99
N LEU A 73 9.94 -1.10 -2.80
CA LEU A 73 8.64 -1.23 -2.14
C LEU A 73 7.72 -2.25 -2.84
N LEU A 74 7.67 -2.23 -4.18
CA LEU A 74 6.88 -3.20 -4.95
C LEU A 74 7.44 -4.62 -4.82
N SER A 75 8.76 -4.77 -4.68
CA SER A 75 9.40 -6.08 -4.57
C SER A 75 9.07 -6.82 -3.26
N PHE A 76 8.67 -6.10 -2.20
CA PHE A 76 8.17 -6.72 -0.97
C PHE A 76 6.83 -7.43 -1.16
N VAL A 77 6.13 -7.10 -2.24
CA VAL A 77 4.81 -7.64 -2.51
C VAL A 77 4.96 -8.77 -3.52
N GLY A 78 4.56 -9.99 -3.13
CA GLY A 78 4.54 -11.13 -4.04
C GLY A 78 3.75 -10.80 -5.32
N LYS A 79 4.16 -11.36 -6.46
CA LYS A 79 3.64 -11.01 -7.81
C LYS A 79 2.10 -10.95 -7.91
N GLN A 80 1.38 -11.78 -7.14
CA GLN A 80 -0.09 -11.80 -7.13
C GLN A 80 -0.73 -10.54 -6.53
N GLN A 81 -0.02 -9.85 -5.64
CA GLN A 81 -0.55 -8.74 -4.84
C GLN A 81 -0.11 -7.37 -5.38
N VAL A 82 0.76 -7.33 -6.41
CA VAL A 82 1.23 -6.10 -7.04
C VAL A 82 0.08 -5.30 -7.66
N ASN A 83 -0.94 -5.98 -8.17
CA ASN A 83 -2.18 -5.34 -8.65
C ASN A 83 -3.27 -5.31 -7.56
N GLY A 84 -2.90 -5.59 -6.31
CA GLY A 84 -3.80 -5.61 -5.17
C GLY A 84 -4.23 -4.21 -4.74
N PRO A 85 -5.33 -4.10 -3.97
CA PRO A 85 -5.92 -2.82 -3.59
C PRO A 85 -4.96 -1.91 -2.83
N VAL A 86 -4.13 -2.48 -1.94
CA VAL A 86 -3.15 -1.73 -1.14
C VAL A 86 -2.03 -1.18 -2.02
N VAL A 87 -1.43 -2.02 -2.88
CA VAL A 87 -0.34 -1.59 -3.76
C VAL A 87 -0.83 -0.58 -4.77
N GLY A 88 -2.01 -0.78 -5.35
CA GLY A 88 -2.61 0.18 -6.26
C GLY A 88 -2.80 1.56 -5.62
N ARG A 89 -3.24 1.61 -4.36
CA ARG A 89 -3.40 2.86 -3.61
C ARG A 89 -2.07 3.52 -3.29
N LEU A 90 -1.09 2.74 -2.81
CA LEU A 90 0.24 3.24 -2.54
C LEU A 90 0.89 3.81 -3.81
N PHE A 91 0.69 3.15 -4.95
CA PHE A 91 1.23 3.60 -6.22
C PHE A 91 0.63 4.91 -6.68
N VAL A 92 -0.69 5.09 -6.52
CA VAL A 92 -1.36 6.37 -6.81
C VAL A 92 -0.78 7.50 -5.94
N VAL A 93 -0.41 7.22 -4.69
CA VAL A 93 0.30 8.20 -3.86
C VAL A 93 1.69 8.51 -4.41
N ILE A 94 2.46 7.48 -4.77
CA ILE A 94 3.81 7.64 -5.34
C ILE A 94 3.74 8.53 -6.59
N GLU A 95 2.85 8.19 -7.52
CA GLU A 95 2.67 8.96 -8.75
C GLU A 95 2.25 10.41 -8.47
N HIS A 96 1.25 10.62 -7.61
CA HIS A 96 0.81 11.96 -7.25
C HIS A 96 1.92 12.80 -6.62
N VAL A 97 2.68 12.23 -5.67
CA VAL A 97 3.80 12.90 -5.01
C VAL A 97 4.88 13.25 -6.02
N PHE A 98 5.20 12.30 -6.90
CA PHE A 98 6.20 12.47 -7.94
C PHE A 98 5.83 13.61 -8.89
N GLU A 99 4.69 13.51 -9.56
CA GLU A 99 4.27 14.44 -10.61
C GLU A 99 3.97 15.84 -10.07
N THR A 100 3.40 15.92 -8.86
CA THR A 100 2.92 17.20 -8.31
C THR A 100 4.01 17.94 -7.54
N TYR A 101 4.89 17.24 -6.84
CA TYR A 101 5.80 17.89 -5.87
C TYR A 101 7.29 17.69 -6.18
N ILE A 102 7.68 16.61 -6.86
CA ILE A 102 9.10 16.27 -7.09
C ILE A 102 9.54 16.66 -8.51
N GLN A 103 8.84 16.17 -9.53
CA GLN A 103 9.15 16.42 -10.93
C GLN A 103 9.16 17.91 -11.32
N PRO A 104 8.20 18.76 -10.89
CA PRO A 104 8.16 20.15 -11.31
C PRO A 104 9.33 21.00 -10.79
N LYS A 105 10.08 20.49 -9.81
CA LYS A 105 11.21 21.22 -9.22
C LYS A 105 12.44 21.30 -10.13
N ASN A 106 12.42 20.68 -11.32
CA ASN A 106 13.44 20.78 -12.38
C ASN A 106 14.88 20.78 -11.85
N ARG A 107 15.16 20.00 -10.81
CA ARG A 107 16.51 19.88 -10.28
C ARG A 107 17.31 19.11 -11.32
N VAL A 108 18.49 19.63 -11.67
CA VAL A 108 19.49 18.84 -12.40
C VAL A 108 19.81 17.67 -11.49
N TYR A 109 19.18 16.52 -11.74
CA TYR A 109 19.44 15.30 -11.01
C TYR A 109 20.91 14.98 -11.22
N GLN A 110 21.66 14.73 -10.15
CA GLN A 110 23.07 14.42 -10.29
C GLN A 110 23.19 13.08 -11.03
N ASP A 111 23.50 13.14 -12.33
CA ASP A 111 23.70 11.94 -13.12
C ASP A 111 24.99 11.25 -12.66
N GLY A 112 24.82 10.15 -11.92
CA GLY A 112 25.92 9.27 -11.51
C GLY A 112 26.00 8.95 -10.01
N GLY A 113 25.20 9.57 -9.15
CA GLY A 113 25.28 9.41 -7.70
C GLY A 113 24.22 8.48 -7.09
N LYS A 114 24.58 7.80 -5.99
CA LYS A 114 23.65 7.23 -5.00
C LYS A 114 23.21 8.38 -4.08
N SER A 115 21.91 8.51 -3.77
CA SER A 115 21.44 9.54 -2.81
C SER A 115 22.23 9.46 -1.52
N ILE A 116 22.59 10.62 -0.96
CA ILE A 116 23.32 10.72 0.32
C ILE A 116 22.52 10.00 1.42
N GLN A 117 21.19 9.98 1.30
CA GLN A 117 20.27 9.40 2.28
C GLN A 117 19.96 7.92 2.02
N TRP A 118 20.50 7.30 0.96
CA TRP A 118 20.18 5.92 0.62
C TRP A 118 20.54 4.93 1.72
N GLU A 119 21.65 5.13 2.42
CA GLU A 119 22.08 4.25 3.50
C GLU A 119 21.12 4.30 4.68
N LEU A 120 20.65 5.51 5.02
CA LEU A 120 19.62 5.70 6.02
C LEU A 120 18.32 5.00 5.62
N VAL A 121 17.87 5.17 4.37
CA VAL A 121 16.65 4.50 3.85
C VAL A 121 16.78 2.98 3.89
N GLY A 122 17.98 2.43 3.66
CA GLY A 122 18.26 1.01 3.82
C GLY A 122 17.90 0.48 5.21
N THR A 123 18.08 1.28 6.27
CA THR A 123 17.73 0.90 7.65
C THR A 123 16.22 0.83 7.91
N PHE A 124 15.39 1.33 6.99
CA PHE A 124 13.93 1.32 7.09
C PHE A 124 13.30 0.08 6.46
N GLY A 125 14.09 -0.76 5.78
CA GLY A 125 13.56 -1.84 4.94
C GLY A 125 12.71 -2.87 5.64
N GLU A 126 13.15 -3.33 6.81
CA GLU A 126 12.33 -4.24 7.61
C GLU A 126 11.02 -3.57 8.04
N ASP A 127 11.06 -2.31 8.47
CA ASP A 127 9.87 -1.61 8.94
C ASP A 127 8.86 -1.37 7.80
N PHE A 128 9.32 -1.05 6.59
CA PHE A 128 8.47 -0.96 5.39
C PHE A 128 7.90 -2.31 4.96
N SER A 129 8.71 -3.38 4.99
CA SER A 129 8.24 -4.73 4.65
C SER A 129 7.13 -5.18 5.61
N HIS A 130 7.33 -4.98 6.92
CA HIS A 130 6.29 -5.25 7.93
C HIS A 130 5.08 -4.33 7.77
N GLY A 131 5.31 -3.04 7.51
CA GLY A 131 4.26 -2.05 7.26
C GLY A 131 3.36 -2.46 6.08
N LEU A 132 3.95 -2.83 4.95
CA LEU A 132 3.22 -3.20 3.75
C LEU A 132 2.53 -4.56 3.89
N GLY A 133 3.23 -5.56 4.44
CA GLY A 133 2.67 -6.89 4.70
C GLY A 133 1.49 -6.85 5.67
N GLY A 134 1.62 -6.09 6.76
CA GLY A 134 0.53 -5.89 7.73
C GLY A 134 -0.69 -5.22 7.10
N MET A 135 -0.48 -4.20 6.27
CA MET A 135 -1.58 -3.51 5.60
C MET A 135 -2.30 -4.40 4.58
N LEU A 136 -1.55 -5.18 3.80
CA LEU A 136 -2.10 -6.17 2.87
C LEU A 136 -3.02 -7.16 3.61
N HIS A 137 -2.57 -7.66 4.76
CA HIS A 137 -3.34 -8.59 5.58
C HIS A 137 -4.63 -7.95 6.14
N ILE A 138 -4.52 -6.76 6.74
CA ILE A 138 -5.65 -6.01 7.31
C ILE A 138 -6.71 -5.72 6.25
N VAL A 139 -6.31 -5.18 5.09
CA VAL A 139 -7.25 -4.85 4.01
C VAL A 139 -7.90 -6.10 3.44
N SER A 140 -7.16 -7.20 3.31
CA SER A 140 -7.72 -8.48 2.85
C SER A 140 -8.87 -8.94 3.76
N ILE A 141 -8.65 -8.97 5.08
CA ILE A 141 -9.67 -9.36 6.06
C ILE A 141 -10.91 -8.45 5.97
N LEU A 142 -10.70 -7.14 5.96
CA LEU A 142 -11.81 -6.17 5.96
C LEU A 142 -12.62 -6.20 4.67
N ARG A 143 -11.98 -6.45 3.52
CA ARG A 143 -12.66 -6.59 2.22
C ARG A 143 -13.47 -7.87 2.11
N MET A 144 -13.00 -8.96 2.73
CA MET A 144 -13.76 -10.21 2.86
C MET A 144 -14.87 -10.13 3.92
N SER A 145 -15.20 -8.92 4.40
CA SER A 145 -16.17 -8.69 5.47
C SER A 145 -15.83 -9.34 6.81
N GLY A 146 -14.57 -9.77 6.98
CA GLY A 146 -14.04 -10.26 8.24
C GLY A 146 -13.80 -9.16 9.26
N ARG A 147 -13.31 -9.57 10.43
CA ARG A 147 -12.94 -8.69 11.55
C ARG A 147 -11.46 -8.85 11.82
N VAL A 148 -10.76 -7.72 11.93
CA VAL A 148 -9.38 -7.74 12.41
C VAL A 148 -9.42 -7.77 13.94
N SER A 149 -8.60 -8.59 14.56
CA SER A 149 -8.49 -8.60 16.02
C SER A 149 -8.00 -7.22 16.52
N PRO A 150 -8.65 -6.57 17.52
CA PRO A 150 -8.21 -5.26 18.01
C PRO A 150 -6.73 -5.21 18.43
N PRO A 151 -6.17 -6.22 19.13
CA PRO A 151 -4.73 -6.33 19.37
C PRO A 151 -3.88 -6.32 18.10
N GLY A 152 -4.37 -6.88 16.98
CA GLY A 152 -3.66 -6.89 15.70
C GLY A 152 -3.55 -5.52 15.07
N LEU A 153 -4.63 -4.71 15.13
CA LEU A 153 -4.60 -3.31 14.68
C LEU A 153 -3.67 -2.45 15.55
N LEU A 154 -3.72 -2.64 16.87
CA LEU A 154 -2.84 -1.94 17.81
C LEU A 154 -1.37 -2.29 17.57
N TYR A 155 -1.06 -3.58 17.40
CA TYR A 155 0.28 -4.05 17.08
C TYR A 155 0.80 -3.45 15.78
N TYR A 156 -0.04 -3.39 14.75
CA TYR A 156 0.31 -2.77 13.49
C TYR A 156 0.62 -1.27 13.65
N GLY A 157 -0.21 -0.53 14.39
CA GLY A 157 0.06 0.87 14.72
C GLY A 157 1.39 1.08 15.46
N GLN A 158 1.75 0.19 16.40
CA GLN A 158 3.05 0.25 17.08
C GLN A 158 4.23 0.03 16.12
N LYS A 159 4.07 -0.84 15.12
CA LYS A 159 5.10 -1.03 14.08
C LYS A 159 5.27 0.20 13.20
N LEU A 160 4.17 0.85 12.83
CA LEU A 160 4.22 2.12 12.09
C LEU A 160 4.87 3.23 12.92
N LYS A 161 4.61 3.29 14.24
CA LYS A 161 5.27 4.25 15.12
C LYS A 161 6.79 4.11 15.13
N LYS A 162 7.32 2.88 15.10
CA LYS A 162 8.77 2.65 15.01
C LYS A 162 9.37 3.22 13.71
N LEU A 163 8.63 3.12 12.60
CA LEU A 163 9.01 3.74 11.33
C LEU A 163 8.96 5.27 11.42
N GLU A 164 7.93 5.83 12.07
CA GLU A 164 7.81 7.27 12.32
C GLU A 164 8.97 7.82 13.15
N ASP A 165 9.35 7.14 14.21
CA ASP A 165 10.45 7.56 15.09
C ASP A 165 11.76 7.67 14.30
N LYS A 166 12.02 6.72 13.40
CA LYS A 166 13.19 6.73 12.52
C LYS A 166 13.14 7.87 11.50
N LEU A 167 11.98 8.12 10.89
CA LEU A 167 11.81 9.21 9.92
C LEU A 167 11.93 10.58 10.57
N THR A 168 11.47 10.71 11.81
CA THR A 168 11.56 11.96 12.57
C THR A 168 13.01 12.46 12.68
N CYS A 169 13.99 11.56 12.80
CA CYS A 169 15.42 11.93 12.82
C CYS A 169 15.90 12.60 11.52
N ALA A 170 15.28 12.31 10.39
CA ALA A 170 15.65 12.84 9.07
C ALA A 170 14.61 13.79 8.47
N ARG A 171 13.58 14.15 9.25
CA ARG A 171 12.47 14.99 8.78
C ARG A 171 12.94 16.34 8.27
N HIS A 172 13.89 16.98 8.97
CA HIS A 172 14.49 18.24 8.55
C HIS A 172 15.07 18.19 7.12
N ILE A 173 15.59 17.04 6.68
CA ILE A 173 16.13 16.84 5.33
C ILE A 173 14.98 16.75 4.32
N SER A 174 13.95 15.96 4.64
CA SER A 174 12.77 15.85 3.78
C SER A 174 12.03 17.19 3.63
N GLU A 175 11.90 17.97 4.71
CA GLU A 175 11.31 19.31 4.72
C GLU A 175 12.14 20.31 3.91
N ALA A 176 13.47 20.26 4.01
CA ALA A 176 14.36 21.05 3.16
C ALA A 176 14.22 20.69 1.66
N ASN A 177 13.85 19.44 1.36
CA ASN A 177 13.49 18.99 0.01
C ASN A 177 12.04 19.35 -0.38
N GLY A 178 11.31 20.02 0.50
CA GLY A 178 9.96 20.54 0.30
C GLY A 178 8.86 19.52 0.59
N PHE A 179 9.12 18.54 1.47
CA PHE A 179 8.06 17.75 2.09
C PHE A 179 7.19 18.66 2.95
N ALA A 180 5.89 18.64 2.72
CA ALA A 180 4.89 19.32 3.53
C ALA A 180 3.75 18.35 3.82
N LYS A 181 3.77 17.75 5.01
CA LYS A 181 2.82 16.70 5.41
C LYS A 181 1.37 17.17 5.24
N GLU A 182 1.08 18.39 5.65
CA GLU A 182 -0.25 19.01 5.66
C GLU A 182 -0.80 19.21 4.26
N ALA A 183 0.07 19.39 3.25
CA ALA A 183 -0.33 19.56 1.86
C ALA A 183 -0.74 18.22 1.20
N ILE A 184 -0.07 17.13 1.57
CA ILE A 184 -0.22 15.82 0.92
C ILE A 184 -1.27 14.96 1.66
N GLN A 185 -1.34 15.10 2.98
CA GLN A 185 -2.19 14.27 3.85
C GLN A 185 -3.67 14.24 3.45
N PRO A 186 -4.34 15.35 3.08
CA PRO A 186 -5.76 15.32 2.71
C PRO A 186 -6.05 14.39 1.52
N TYR A 187 -5.18 14.43 0.50
CA TYR A 187 -5.28 13.56 -0.67
C TYR A 187 -5.14 12.08 -0.28
N ILE A 188 -4.11 11.76 0.49
CA ILE A 188 -3.82 10.38 0.93
C ILE A 188 -4.96 9.83 1.79
N VAL A 189 -5.45 10.60 2.77
CA VAL A 189 -6.53 10.16 3.66
C VAL A 189 -7.81 9.84 2.87
N ASN A 190 -8.19 10.68 1.92
CA ASN A 190 -9.36 10.45 1.06
C ASN A 190 -9.18 9.20 0.19
N LEU A 191 -7.99 9.02 -0.37
CA LEU A 191 -7.64 7.86 -1.18
C LEU A 191 -7.79 6.55 -0.39
N TRP A 192 -7.35 6.51 0.86
CA TRP A 192 -7.49 5.33 1.74
C TRP A 192 -8.91 5.08 2.23
N LYS A 193 -9.66 6.13 2.57
CA LYS A 193 -11.09 5.99 2.92
C LYS A 193 -11.86 5.32 1.78
N SER A 194 -11.63 5.76 0.54
CA SER A 194 -12.27 5.19 -0.66
C SER A 194 -11.99 3.70 -0.87
N LEU A 195 -10.87 3.17 -0.37
CA LEU A 195 -10.47 1.76 -0.55
C LEU A 195 -11.36 0.78 0.22
N LEU A 196 -11.84 1.23 1.38
CA LEU A 196 -12.57 0.41 2.36
C LEU A 196 -14.08 0.65 2.32
N GLU A 197 -14.52 1.64 1.53
CA GLU A 197 -15.92 1.90 1.25
C GLU A 197 -16.51 0.84 0.29
N PRO A 198 -17.76 0.40 0.52
CA PRO A 198 -18.38 -0.68 -0.25
C PRO A 198 -18.78 -0.28 -1.69
N ILE A 199 -18.86 1.01 -2.01
CA ILE A 199 -19.41 1.52 -3.28
C ILE A 199 -18.32 1.74 -4.34
N THR A 200 -17.06 1.88 -3.92
CA THR A 200 -15.99 2.28 -4.81
C THR A 200 -15.29 1.03 -5.33
N ARG A 201 -15.62 0.57 -6.55
CA ARG A 201 -14.63 -0.20 -7.32
C ARG A 201 -13.45 0.75 -7.53
N PRO A 202 -12.28 0.50 -6.91
CA PRO A 202 -11.11 1.29 -7.21
C PRO A 202 -10.89 1.23 -8.73
N PRO A 203 -10.54 2.34 -9.40
CA PRO A 203 -10.00 2.25 -10.74
C PRO A 203 -8.90 1.18 -10.74
N LEU A 204 -8.88 0.31 -11.74
CA LEU A 204 -7.79 -0.63 -11.93
C LEU A 204 -6.53 0.20 -12.20
N VAL A 205 -5.76 0.43 -11.15
CA VAL A 205 -4.41 0.94 -11.29
C VAL A 205 -3.59 -0.24 -11.75
N HIS A 206 -2.76 -0.05 -12.78
CA HIS A 206 -1.72 -0.98 -13.17
C HIS A 206 -0.38 -0.39 -12.72
N PRO A 207 0.04 -0.61 -11.46
CA PRO A 207 1.19 0.07 -10.86
C PRO A 207 2.45 -0.13 -11.69
N MET A 208 2.66 -1.34 -12.20
CA MET A 208 3.83 -1.66 -13.01
C MET A 208 3.86 -0.92 -14.35
N VAL A 209 2.71 -0.76 -15.01
CA VAL A 209 2.63 -0.03 -16.29
C VAL A 209 2.96 1.43 -16.04
N ARG A 210 2.27 2.06 -15.08
CA ARG A 210 2.53 3.46 -14.73
C ARG A 210 3.93 3.70 -14.18
N PHE A 211 4.51 2.73 -13.46
CA PHE A 211 5.90 2.82 -13.02
C PHE A 211 6.87 2.85 -14.20
N ILE A 212 6.65 2.01 -15.22
CA ILE A 212 7.43 2.06 -16.46
C ILE A 212 7.28 3.42 -17.15
N GLU A 213 6.10 4.05 -17.11
CA GLU A 213 5.91 5.39 -17.66
C GLU A 213 6.67 6.47 -16.87
N LEU A 214 6.67 6.39 -15.55
CA LEU A 214 7.48 7.24 -14.67
C LEU A 214 8.99 7.09 -14.94
N LEU A 215 9.44 5.93 -15.41
CA LEU A 215 10.83 5.66 -15.81
C LEU A 215 11.19 6.18 -17.23
N ARG A 216 10.19 6.53 -18.06
CA ARG A 216 10.39 6.91 -19.47
C ARG A 216 11.29 8.14 -19.66
N PRO A 217 11.16 9.23 -18.87
CA PRO A 217 12.02 10.40 -19.03
C PRO A 217 13.52 10.08 -18.86
N LEU A 218 13.87 9.23 -17.91
CA LEU A 218 15.27 8.88 -17.58
C LEU A 218 15.92 7.95 -18.59
N SER A 219 15.12 7.11 -19.24
CA SER A 219 15.59 6.25 -20.32
C SER A 219 15.90 7.07 -21.57
N ASN A 220 15.14 8.14 -21.81
CA ASN A 220 15.36 9.05 -22.94
C ASN A 220 16.54 10.01 -22.72
N GLU A 221 16.82 10.40 -21.47
CA GLU A 221 17.95 11.25 -21.10
C GLU A 221 19.29 10.53 -21.37
N LYS A 222 19.43 9.26 -20.96
CA LYS A 222 20.57 8.40 -21.33
C LYS A 222 20.79 8.31 -22.84
N ASN A 223 19.72 8.24 -23.63
CA ASN A 223 19.81 8.17 -25.09
C ASN A 223 20.24 9.52 -25.70
N LYS A 224 19.85 10.65 -25.10
CA LYS A 224 20.33 11.98 -25.50
C LYS A 224 21.81 12.17 -25.15
N ASP A 225 22.25 11.76 -23.97
CA ASP A 225 23.66 11.87 -23.56
C ASP A 225 24.58 10.95 -24.37
N SER A 226 24.10 9.74 -24.72
CA SER A 226 24.79 8.85 -25.66
C SER A 226 24.87 9.44 -27.08
N CYS A 227 23.84 10.18 -27.52
CA CYS A 227 23.84 10.82 -28.84
C CYS A 227 24.75 12.06 -28.87
N CYS A 228 24.78 12.84 -27.78
CA CYS A 228 25.65 14.02 -27.65
C CYS A 228 27.13 13.64 -27.52
N SER A 229 27.45 12.57 -26.78
CA SER A 229 28.83 12.05 -26.68
C SER A 229 29.31 11.43 -27.99
N GLY A 230 28.45 10.71 -28.73
CA GLY A 230 28.78 10.18 -30.05
C GLY A 230 29.03 11.27 -31.11
N LEU A 231 28.28 12.38 -31.06
CA LEU A 231 28.47 13.51 -31.98
C LEU A 231 29.73 14.35 -31.66
N ALA A 232 30.14 14.41 -30.39
CA ALA A 232 31.40 15.06 -29.99
C ALA A 232 32.64 14.29 -30.48
N SER A 233 32.55 12.95 -30.60
CA SER A 233 33.62 12.10 -31.13
C SER A 233 33.73 12.09 -32.66
N LEU A 234 32.74 12.64 -33.38
CA LEU A 234 32.71 12.74 -34.85
C LEU A 234 33.20 14.09 -35.39
N ARG A 235 33.72 14.98 -34.51
CA ARG A 235 34.26 16.31 -34.86
C ARG A 235 35.80 16.37 -34.87
N ILE A 236 36.47 15.26 -35.23
CA ILE A 236 37.91 15.23 -35.54
C ILE A 236 38.07 15.09 -37.05
#